data_AF-A0A949VWU0-F1
#
_entry.id   AF-A0A949VWU0-F1
#
_cell.length_a   1.000
_cell.length_b   1.000
_cell.length_c   1.000
_cell.angle_alpha   90.00
_cell.angle_beta   90.00
_cell.angle_gamma   90.00
#
_symmetry.space_group_name_H-M   'P 1'
#
loop_
_entity.id
_entity.type
_entity.pdbx_description
1 polymer ?
#
loop_
_entity_poly.entity_id
_entity_poly.type
_entity_poly.pdbx_seq_one_letter_code
_entity_poly.pdbx_strand_id
1 'polypeptide(L)'
;MNLAQLLLCIAGMLQAATYEVGPGKAYLSAGAVPWESLQPGDLVLINWRPNPYKEKWVICRQGTAANPIIVRGVPGPNGELPVMDGNGATTRTALNYWNESRGVLKIGGANTPADTMPQYITIENLEFRGARPPYTFTAANGSSQSYVNNAAAIYIEKGEHITIRNCILDDSGNGLFAGSGGPTQPSRDFLIEGNYIHGNGNQGSAYEHNNYTEVLGIVFQYNHFGPLRAGANGNNLKDRSAGLVVRYNWIEGGNRQLDLVDAEDSSAIASDPSYRSTFVYGNVLVEPAGDGNRQIIHYGGDSGSTTIYRKGTLYLYNNTIVSTRTDRTTLLRLSTNDETCDSRNNIVYVSAAGNTLSLLDQSGTLNLSHNWFKPGRVSTFGTLEGTIGDDGTSITGASPGFLDEAGQDFHLTAGSAARNAATALAAAVLPANSLVRQYVRHQSSEPRPNDAAPDIGAYEYAAGGSRCDINADTAVNVVDLQMLVNIAIGVTSMPGVGDLNRDGRVDVIDVQGLVNVLLGAAACPA
;
A
#
# COMPACT_ATOMS: atom_id res chain seq x y z
N MET A 1 -29.20 -52.86 -16.87
CA MET A 1 -28.32 -51.75 -16.44
C MET A 1 -26.90 -52.28 -16.44
N ASN A 2 -26.08 -51.83 -17.40
CA ASN A 2 -24.74 -52.35 -17.61
C ASN A 2 -23.75 -51.63 -16.66
N LEU A 3 -22.84 -52.39 -16.08
CA LEU A 3 -21.74 -51.99 -15.18
C LEU A 3 -20.86 -50.86 -15.77
N ALA A 4 -20.96 -50.60 -17.08
CA ALA A 4 -20.28 -49.52 -17.80
C ALA A 4 -20.80 -48.10 -17.50
N GLN A 5 -21.98 -47.93 -16.88
CA GLN A 5 -22.49 -46.61 -16.48
C GLN A 5 -22.13 -46.20 -15.05
N LEU A 6 -21.50 -47.10 -14.27
CA LEU A 6 -21.01 -46.79 -12.92
C LEU A 6 -19.54 -46.30 -12.92
N LEU A 7 -18.88 -46.24 -14.09
CA LEU A 7 -17.48 -45.78 -14.25
C LEU A 7 -17.32 -44.37 -14.84
N LEU A 8 -18.41 -43.62 -15.02
CA LEU A 8 -18.37 -42.30 -15.68
C LEU A 8 -18.92 -41.15 -14.81
N CYS A 9 -18.63 -41.16 -13.50
CA CYS A 9 -18.93 -40.04 -12.59
C CYS A 9 -17.97 -39.95 -11.40
N ILE A 10 -16.69 -40.34 -11.58
CA ILE A 10 -15.61 -39.81 -10.74
C ILE A 10 -14.76 -38.94 -11.65
N ALA A 11 -15.33 -37.82 -12.09
CA ALA A 11 -14.50 -36.66 -12.35
C ALA A 11 -13.84 -36.38 -10.99
N GLY A 12 -12.59 -36.80 -10.83
CA GLY A 12 -11.85 -36.56 -9.62
C GLY A 12 -11.95 -35.06 -9.33
N MET A 13 -12.67 -34.72 -8.26
CA MET A 13 -12.45 -33.44 -7.61
C MET A 13 -10.97 -33.48 -7.23
N LEU A 14 -10.11 -32.92 -8.07
CA LEU A 14 -8.73 -32.66 -7.70
C LEU A 14 -8.86 -31.72 -6.49
N GLN A 15 -8.74 -32.30 -5.30
CA GLN A 15 -8.70 -31.52 -4.08
C GLN A 15 -7.50 -30.59 -4.18
N ALA A 16 -7.73 -29.33 -3.83
CA ALA A 16 -6.68 -28.36 -3.59
C ALA A 16 -5.57 -28.98 -2.74
N ALA A 17 -4.35 -29.01 -3.26
CA ALA A 17 -3.20 -29.53 -2.54
C ALA A 17 -2.71 -28.48 -1.54
N THR A 18 -2.27 -28.94 -0.36
CA THR A 18 -1.54 -28.09 0.60
C THR A 18 -0.07 -28.51 0.64
N TYR A 19 0.81 -27.58 0.30
CA TYR A 19 2.26 -27.75 0.32
C TYR A 19 2.85 -27.06 1.55
N GLU A 20 3.16 -27.82 2.59
CA GLU A 20 3.78 -27.27 3.80
C GLU A 20 5.30 -27.26 3.69
N VAL A 21 5.89 -26.08 3.83
CA VAL A 21 7.33 -25.81 3.74
C VAL A 21 7.88 -25.44 5.12
N GLY A 22 9.01 -26.02 5.52
CA GLY A 22 9.77 -25.65 6.72
C GLY A 22 10.24 -26.84 7.54
N PRO A 23 10.87 -26.59 8.72
CA PRO A 23 11.38 -27.64 9.58
C PRO A 23 10.30 -28.65 9.98
N GLY A 24 10.55 -29.94 9.76
CA GLY A 24 9.61 -31.01 10.08
C GLY A 24 8.41 -31.14 9.14
N LYS A 25 8.37 -30.39 8.03
CA LYS A 25 7.31 -30.46 7.01
C LYS A 25 7.74 -31.33 5.81
N ALA A 26 6.78 -31.65 4.94
CA ALA A 26 7.02 -32.45 3.75
C ALA A 26 8.04 -31.80 2.80
N TYR A 27 8.04 -30.48 2.70
CA TYR A 27 9.01 -29.70 1.95
C TYR A 27 9.92 -28.96 2.93
N LEU A 28 11.24 -29.18 2.87
CA LEU A 28 12.18 -28.53 3.80
C LEU A 28 12.57 -27.10 3.37
N SER A 29 12.33 -26.76 2.10
CA SER A 29 12.70 -25.47 1.48
C SER A 29 11.67 -25.04 0.45
N ALA A 30 11.62 -23.74 0.13
CA ALA A 30 10.67 -23.22 -0.84
C ALA A 30 11.00 -23.73 -2.26
N GLY A 31 12.28 -23.98 -2.56
CA GLY A 31 12.71 -24.60 -3.83
C GLY A 31 12.27 -26.06 -4.01
N ALA A 32 11.85 -26.75 -2.94
CA ALA A 32 11.34 -28.12 -3.03
C ALA A 32 9.89 -28.20 -3.53
N VAL A 33 9.11 -27.10 -3.40
CA VAL A 33 7.73 -27.02 -3.90
C VAL A 33 7.71 -27.17 -5.43
N PRO A 34 6.81 -27.99 -5.99
CA PRO A 34 6.65 -28.13 -7.44
C PRO A 34 5.86 -26.94 -8.01
N TRP A 35 6.44 -25.73 -7.98
CA TRP A 35 5.83 -24.48 -8.45
C TRP A 35 5.28 -24.60 -9.88
N GLU A 36 5.95 -25.36 -10.73
CA GLU A 36 5.54 -25.68 -12.10
C GLU A 36 4.20 -26.42 -12.19
N SER A 37 3.78 -27.07 -11.11
CA SER A 37 2.63 -27.98 -11.06
C SER A 37 1.40 -27.44 -10.32
N LEU A 38 1.50 -26.26 -9.68
CA LEU A 38 0.39 -25.67 -8.89
C LEU A 38 -0.91 -25.53 -9.69
N GLN A 39 -2.00 -26.05 -9.15
CA GLN A 39 -3.36 -26.04 -9.71
C GLN A 39 -4.26 -25.01 -9.01
N PRO A 40 -5.40 -24.64 -9.61
CA PRO A 40 -6.40 -23.83 -8.92
C PRO A 40 -6.77 -24.39 -7.55
N GLY A 41 -6.75 -23.53 -6.53
CA GLY A 41 -7.06 -23.87 -5.14
C GLY A 41 -5.85 -24.28 -4.32
N ASP A 42 -4.70 -24.56 -4.93
CA ASP A 42 -3.52 -24.99 -4.19
C ASP A 42 -3.04 -23.91 -3.19
N LEU A 43 -2.63 -24.40 -2.02
CA LEU A 43 -2.12 -23.59 -0.92
C LEU A 43 -0.68 -23.98 -0.60
N VAL A 44 0.24 -23.02 -0.68
CA VAL A 44 1.63 -23.19 -0.21
C VAL A 44 1.77 -22.48 1.12
N LEU A 45 2.03 -23.24 2.20
CA LEU A 45 2.26 -22.73 3.55
C LEU A 45 3.75 -22.74 3.86
N ILE A 46 4.38 -21.57 3.91
CA ILE A 46 5.79 -21.44 4.26
C ILE A 46 5.91 -21.12 5.73
N ASN A 47 6.43 -22.04 6.53
CA ASN A 47 6.55 -21.85 7.97
C ASN A 47 7.75 -21.00 8.32
N TRP A 48 7.59 -20.10 9.26
CA TRP A 48 8.71 -19.31 9.78
C TRP A 48 9.81 -20.23 10.33
N ARG A 49 11.06 -19.79 10.15
CA ARG A 49 12.22 -20.38 10.79
C ARG A 49 13.25 -19.26 11.04
N PRO A 50 14.19 -19.44 12.00
CA PRO A 50 15.16 -18.38 12.34
C PRO A 50 16.05 -17.92 11.17
N ASN A 51 16.42 -18.85 10.28
CA ASN A 51 17.25 -18.55 9.12
C ASN A 51 16.38 -18.32 7.87
N PRO A 52 16.62 -17.26 7.09
CA PRO A 52 15.88 -17.03 5.84
C PRO A 52 15.91 -18.23 4.88
N TYR A 53 14.88 -18.32 4.04
CA TYR A 53 14.86 -19.20 2.89
C TYR A 53 15.71 -18.58 1.77
N LYS A 54 16.57 -19.40 1.16
CA LYS A 54 17.52 -18.98 0.12
C LYS A 54 17.12 -19.59 -1.21
N GLU A 55 15.83 -19.46 -1.53
CA GLU A 55 15.26 -19.97 -2.75
C GLU A 55 14.40 -18.90 -3.43
N LYS A 56 14.41 -18.91 -4.76
CA LYS A 56 13.62 -18.02 -5.62
C LYS A 56 12.89 -18.83 -6.67
N TRP A 57 11.76 -18.33 -7.15
CA TRP A 57 10.89 -19.07 -8.07
C TRP A 57 10.03 -18.17 -8.95
N VAL A 58 9.38 -18.80 -9.93
CA VAL A 58 8.37 -18.18 -10.79
C VAL A 58 7.01 -18.87 -10.60
N ILE A 59 5.93 -18.11 -10.67
CA ILE A 59 4.57 -18.61 -10.82
C ILE A 59 4.05 -18.14 -12.18
N CYS A 60 3.82 -19.09 -13.09
CA CYS A 60 3.13 -18.84 -14.37
C CYS A 60 1.91 -19.77 -14.50
N ARG A 61 1.11 -19.81 -13.42
CA ARG A 61 -0.06 -20.69 -13.27
C ARG A 61 -1.32 -19.86 -13.04
N GLN A 62 -2.47 -20.50 -13.21
CA GLN A 62 -3.77 -19.86 -13.12
C GLN A 62 -4.57 -20.52 -12.00
N GLY A 63 -4.99 -19.72 -11.02
CA GLY A 63 -6.11 -20.04 -10.15
C GLY A 63 -7.43 -19.67 -10.81
N THR A 64 -8.49 -19.68 -10.03
CA THR A 64 -9.82 -19.17 -10.41
C THR A 64 -10.37 -18.31 -9.28
N ALA A 65 -11.39 -17.49 -9.55
CA ALA A 65 -12.05 -16.70 -8.51
C ALA A 65 -12.53 -17.55 -7.31
N ALA A 66 -13.05 -18.75 -7.58
CA ALA A 66 -13.52 -19.66 -6.53
C ALA A 66 -12.38 -20.45 -5.86
N ASN A 67 -11.28 -20.69 -6.58
CA ASN A 67 -10.14 -21.49 -6.13
C ASN A 67 -8.84 -20.78 -6.53
N PRO A 68 -8.44 -19.70 -5.83
CA PRO A 68 -7.19 -19.01 -6.11
C PRO A 68 -5.99 -19.89 -5.72
N ILE A 69 -4.84 -19.62 -6.31
CA ILE A 69 -3.56 -20.15 -5.81
C ILE A 69 -3.09 -19.23 -4.69
N ILE A 70 -2.80 -19.77 -3.51
CA ILE A 70 -2.38 -18.98 -2.35
C ILE A 70 -0.99 -19.40 -1.91
N VAL A 71 -0.07 -18.44 -1.80
CA VAL A 71 1.24 -18.62 -1.16
C VAL A 71 1.24 -17.79 0.10
N ARG A 72 1.24 -18.46 1.25
CA ARG A 72 1.06 -17.84 2.57
C ARG A 72 2.22 -18.20 3.49
N GLY A 73 2.80 -17.19 4.13
CA GLY A 73 3.67 -17.42 5.27
C GLY A 73 2.87 -17.74 6.54
N VAL A 74 3.38 -18.69 7.32
CA VAL A 74 2.90 -19.01 8.67
C VAL A 74 3.86 -18.34 9.65
N PRO A 75 3.41 -17.30 10.37
CA PRO A 75 4.28 -16.53 11.25
C PRO A 75 4.90 -17.38 12.37
N GLY A 76 6.03 -16.91 12.88
CA GLY A 76 6.70 -17.45 14.06
C GLY A 76 5.94 -17.17 15.36
N PRO A 77 6.45 -17.65 16.50
CA PRO A 77 5.81 -17.49 17.80
C PRO A 77 5.55 -16.03 18.23
N ASN A 78 6.30 -15.06 17.68
CA ASN A 78 6.13 -13.64 17.98
C ASN A 78 5.57 -12.85 16.79
N GLY A 79 5.01 -13.54 15.78
CA GLY A 79 4.47 -12.90 14.58
C GLY A 79 5.50 -12.66 13.47
N GLU A 80 6.72 -13.21 13.58
CA GLU A 80 7.76 -13.05 12.57
C GLU A 80 7.34 -13.69 11.23
N LEU A 81 7.44 -12.95 10.12
CA LEU A 81 7.13 -13.51 8.81
C LEU A 81 8.29 -14.39 8.29
N PRO A 82 8.01 -15.50 7.59
CA PRO A 82 9.05 -16.22 6.87
C PRO A 82 9.71 -15.33 5.81
N VAL A 83 11.05 -15.32 5.81
CA VAL A 83 11.84 -14.44 4.94
C VAL A 83 12.36 -15.19 3.71
N MET A 84 12.05 -14.68 2.53
CA MET A 84 12.58 -15.11 1.24
C MET A 84 13.71 -14.15 0.83
N ASP A 85 14.95 -14.60 0.95
CA ASP A 85 16.12 -13.76 0.79
C ASP A 85 16.86 -14.13 -0.51
N GLY A 86 16.86 -13.19 -1.46
CA GLY A 86 17.48 -13.33 -2.78
C GLY A 86 19.01 -13.43 -2.76
N ASN A 87 19.68 -12.92 -1.72
CA ASN A 87 21.13 -12.87 -1.70
C ASN A 87 21.75 -14.26 -1.48
N GLY A 88 22.41 -14.80 -2.50
CA GLY A 88 22.89 -16.18 -2.50
C GLY A 88 21.76 -17.20 -2.65
N ALA A 89 20.59 -16.80 -3.15
CA ALA A 89 19.48 -17.70 -3.38
C ALA A 89 19.77 -18.71 -4.49
N THR A 90 18.98 -19.77 -4.54
CA THR A 90 19.00 -20.78 -5.61
C THR A 90 17.64 -20.87 -6.30
N THR A 91 17.63 -21.05 -7.62
CA THR A 91 16.43 -21.36 -8.38
C THR A 91 16.28 -22.88 -8.49
N ARG A 92 15.07 -23.41 -8.26
CA ARG A 92 14.72 -24.81 -8.50
C ARG A 92 15.02 -25.21 -9.95
N THR A 93 15.76 -26.30 -10.16
CA THR A 93 16.21 -26.76 -11.50
C THR A 93 15.09 -27.25 -12.43
N ALA A 94 13.91 -27.58 -11.89
CA ALA A 94 12.73 -27.92 -12.68
C ALA A 94 12.04 -26.69 -13.31
N LEU A 95 12.41 -25.48 -12.87
CA LEU A 95 11.89 -24.24 -13.44
C LEU A 95 12.74 -23.82 -14.64
N ASN A 96 12.10 -23.20 -15.63
CA ASN A 96 12.75 -22.59 -16.77
C ASN A 96 11.99 -21.32 -17.12
N TYR A 97 12.59 -20.15 -16.89
CA TYR A 97 11.98 -18.87 -17.13
C TYR A 97 13.02 -17.82 -17.48
N TRP A 98 12.63 -16.82 -18.27
CA TRP A 98 13.48 -15.68 -18.57
C TRP A 98 13.38 -14.64 -17.45
N ASN A 99 14.29 -13.65 -17.49
CA ASN A 99 14.33 -12.58 -16.49
C ASN A 99 14.50 -13.10 -15.05
N GLU A 100 15.27 -14.19 -14.85
CA GLU A 100 15.56 -14.70 -13.50
C GLU A 100 16.16 -13.63 -12.58
N SER A 101 16.98 -12.73 -13.12
CA SER A 101 17.63 -11.65 -12.38
C SER A 101 16.71 -10.49 -12.00
N ARG A 102 15.40 -10.55 -12.32
CA ARG A 102 14.44 -9.48 -12.06
C ARG A 102 13.70 -9.58 -10.73
N GLY A 103 13.80 -10.69 -9.99
CA GLY A 103 13.26 -10.71 -8.63
C GLY A 103 13.42 -12.02 -7.86
N VAL A 104 13.00 -12.00 -6.59
CA VAL A 104 12.96 -13.20 -5.73
C VAL A 104 11.73 -14.04 -6.06
N LEU A 105 10.57 -13.41 -6.12
CA LEU A 105 9.36 -13.99 -6.69
C LEU A 105 9.11 -13.36 -8.06
N LYS A 106 9.02 -14.20 -9.09
CA LYS A 106 8.49 -13.80 -10.41
C LYS A 106 7.05 -14.27 -10.58
N ILE A 107 6.17 -13.41 -11.10
CA ILE A 107 4.87 -13.82 -11.64
C ILE A 107 4.83 -13.53 -13.14
N GLY A 108 4.54 -14.56 -13.93
CA GLY A 108 4.47 -14.47 -15.39
C GLY A 108 5.79 -14.74 -16.10
N GLY A 109 5.67 -15.16 -17.36
CA GLY A 109 6.79 -15.34 -18.28
C GLY A 109 7.72 -16.50 -17.93
N ALA A 110 7.38 -17.71 -18.38
CA ALA A 110 8.16 -18.93 -18.16
C ALA A 110 7.98 -19.94 -19.30
N ASN A 111 8.98 -20.81 -19.51
CA ASN A 111 8.83 -22.03 -20.32
C ASN A 111 8.33 -23.20 -19.46
N THR A 112 8.73 -23.27 -18.19
CA THR A 112 8.27 -24.24 -17.20
C THR A 112 8.07 -23.55 -15.87
N PRO A 113 6.81 -23.36 -15.41
CA PRO A 113 5.56 -23.75 -16.07
C PRO A 113 5.31 -23.07 -17.42
N ALA A 114 4.43 -23.63 -18.26
CA ALA A 114 4.11 -23.06 -19.58
C ALA A 114 3.63 -21.61 -19.46
N ASP A 115 3.99 -20.76 -20.43
CA ASP A 115 3.64 -19.34 -20.40
C ASP A 115 2.12 -19.16 -20.57
N THR A 116 1.47 -18.74 -19.48
CA THR A 116 0.06 -18.36 -19.45
C THR A 116 -0.06 -16.89 -19.05
N MET A 117 -1.28 -16.35 -19.03
CA MET A 117 -1.56 -15.15 -18.23
C MET A 117 -1.82 -15.61 -16.80
N PRO A 118 -0.88 -15.46 -15.85
CA PRO A 118 -1.10 -15.89 -14.47
C PRO A 118 -2.29 -15.13 -13.89
N GLN A 119 -3.18 -15.82 -13.19
CA GLN A 119 -4.36 -15.17 -12.66
C GLN A 119 -4.86 -15.77 -11.36
N TYR A 120 -5.55 -14.97 -10.55
CA TYR A 120 -6.12 -15.37 -9.25
C TYR A 120 -5.04 -15.98 -8.33
N ILE A 121 -3.99 -15.20 -8.08
CA ILE A 121 -2.87 -15.56 -7.21
C ILE A 121 -2.84 -14.60 -6.02
N THR A 122 -2.75 -15.15 -4.81
CA THR A 122 -2.53 -14.37 -3.58
C THR A 122 -1.17 -14.72 -2.99
N ILE A 123 -0.37 -13.69 -2.73
CA ILE A 123 0.88 -13.78 -1.98
C ILE A 123 0.67 -13.04 -0.66
N GLU A 124 0.86 -13.72 0.46
CA GLU A 124 0.59 -13.09 1.76
C GLU A 124 1.46 -13.57 2.93
N ASN A 125 1.60 -12.70 3.93
CA ASN A 125 2.31 -12.98 5.19
C ASN A 125 3.77 -13.40 4.99
N LEU A 126 4.48 -12.80 4.03
CA LEU A 126 5.87 -13.14 3.70
C LEU A 126 6.73 -11.87 3.65
N GLU A 127 8.01 -12.01 4.01
CA GLU A 127 9.03 -11.01 3.72
C GLU A 127 9.79 -11.43 2.46
N PHE A 128 9.97 -10.52 1.50
CA PHE A 128 10.81 -10.72 0.32
C PHE A 128 11.89 -9.64 0.30
N ARG A 129 13.15 -10.05 0.12
CA ARG A 129 14.27 -9.12 0.12
C ARG A 129 15.48 -9.56 -0.69
N GLY A 130 16.43 -8.66 -0.88
CA GLY A 130 17.75 -8.99 -1.42
C GLY A 130 17.81 -9.12 -2.95
N ALA A 131 16.85 -8.54 -3.68
CA ALA A 131 16.86 -8.53 -5.15
C ALA A 131 17.45 -7.21 -5.70
N ARG A 132 18.77 -7.06 -5.63
CA ARG A 132 19.52 -5.90 -6.17
C ARG A 132 21.02 -6.18 -6.25
N PRO A 133 21.79 -5.40 -7.03
CA PRO A 133 23.24 -5.38 -6.89
C PRO A 133 23.68 -4.94 -5.47
N PRO A 134 24.78 -5.51 -4.93
CA PRO A 134 25.69 -6.47 -5.58
C PRO A 134 25.30 -7.95 -5.36
N TYR A 135 24.08 -8.24 -4.91
CA TYR A 135 23.68 -9.59 -4.59
C TYR A 135 23.61 -10.50 -5.83
N THR A 136 23.85 -11.78 -5.59
CA THR A 136 23.90 -12.83 -6.61
C THR A 136 22.98 -13.99 -6.26
N PHE A 137 22.71 -14.87 -7.22
CA PHE A 137 21.95 -16.10 -7.03
C PHE A 137 22.48 -17.19 -7.97
N THR A 138 22.15 -18.45 -7.70
CA THR A 138 22.39 -19.57 -8.62
C THR A 138 21.12 -19.86 -9.40
N ALA A 139 21.16 -19.64 -10.72
CA ALA A 139 20.05 -19.83 -11.64
C ALA A 139 19.69 -21.31 -11.83
N ALA A 140 18.56 -21.60 -12.48
CA ALA A 140 18.05 -22.97 -12.64
C ALA A 140 19.02 -23.89 -13.40
N ASN A 141 19.85 -23.30 -14.27
CA ASN A 141 20.90 -24.00 -15.02
C ASN A 141 22.21 -24.20 -14.24
N GLY A 142 22.25 -23.83 -12.95
CA GLY A 142 23.42 -23.94 -12.08
C GLY A 142 24.44 -22.80 -12.22
N SER A 143 24.22 -21.82 -13.10
CA SER A 143 25.12 -20.66 -13.23
C SER A 143 24.90 -19.64 -12.12
N SER A 144 25.98 -19.03 -11.63
CA SER A 144 25.89 -17.85 -10.75
C SER A 144 25.57 -16.62 -11.58
N GLN A 145 24.56 -15.85 -11.17
CA GLN A 145 24.12 -14.62 -11.82
C GLN A 145 23.98 -13.48 -10.80
N SER A 146 24.06 -12.24 -11.27
CA SER A 146 23.79 -11.04 -10.46
C SER A 146 22.36 -10.56 -10.69
N TYR A 147 21.75 -9.98 -9.65
CA TYR A 147 20.53 -9.19 -9.84
C TYR A 147 20.84 -7.93 -10.65
N VAL A 148 19.92 -7.53 -11.52
CA VAL A 148 20.01 -6.25 -12.25
C VAL A 148 19.49 -5.11 -11.38
N ASN A 149 19.84 -3.86 -11.73
CA ASN A 149 19.48 -2.69 -10.91
C ASN A 149 17.98 -2.62 -10.59
N ASN A 150 17.13 -2.79 -11.61
CA ASN A 150 15.67 -2.75 -11.49
C ASN A 150 15.04 -4.12 -11.18
N ALA A 151 15.78 -5.02 -10.53
CA ALA A 151 15.20 -6.20 -9.89
C ALA A 151 14.26 -5.79 -8.76
N ALA A 152 13.32 -6.65 -8.39
CA ALA A 152 12.33 -6.38 -7.35
C ALA A 152 12.20 -7.52 -6.34
N ALA A 153 11.76 -7.23 -5.12
CA ALA A 153 11.42 -8.27 -4.16
C ALA A 153 10.35 -9.21 -4.75
N ILE A 154 9.30 -8.60 -5.31
CA ILE A 154 8.30 -9.26 -6.17
C ILE A 154 8.29 -8.58 -7.55
N TYR A 155 8.54 -9.35 -8.60
CA TYR A 155 8.50 -8.92 -10.00
C TYR A 155 7.35 -9.60 -10.74
N ILE A 156 6.31 -8.84 -11.04
CA ILE A 156 5.16 -9.29 -11.83
C ILE A 156 5.35 -8.79 -13.25
N GLU A 157 5.68 -9.68 -14.17
CA GLU A 157 5.87 -9.32 -15.58
C GLU A 157 4.51 -9.12 -16.29
N LYS A 158 3.55 -9.98 -15.94
CA LYS A 158 2.16 -9.93 -16.38
C LYS A 158 1.27 -10.73 -15.42
N GLY A 159 0.02 -10.34 -15.27
CA GLY A 159 -0.99 -11.14 -14.57
C GLY A 159 -2.35 -10.46 -14.45
N GLU A 160 -3.35 -11.20 -14.00
CA GLU A 160 -4.72 -10.70 -13.74
C GLU A 160 -5.21 -11.14 -12.36
N HIS A 161 -5.94 -10.30 -11.62
CA HIS A 161 -6.49 -10.66 -10.30
C HIS A 161 -5.40 -11.12 -9.30
N ILE A 162 -4.34 -10.33 -9.16
CA ILE A 162 -3.22 -10.61 -8.26
C ILE A 162 -3.40 -9.83 -6.96
N THR A 163 -3.28 -10.52 -5.83
CA THR A 163 -3.30 -9.90 -4.49
C THR A 163 -1.95 -10.07 -3.82
N ILE A 164 -1.35 -8.96 -3.39
CA ILE A 164 -0.16 -8.95 -2.52
C ILE A 164 -0.61 -8.35 -1.18
N ARG A 165 -0.60 -9.17 -0.12
CA ARG A 165 -1.19 -8.79 1.16
C ARG A 165 -0.28 -9.05 2.35
N ASN A 166 -0.18 -8.09 3.27
CA ASN A 166 0.52 -8.28 4.55
C ASN A 166 1.94 -8.84 4.36
N CYS A 167 2.62 -8.38 3.31
CA CYS A 167 4.01 -8.71 3.03
C CYS A 167 4.94 -7.57 3.46
N ILE A 168 6.19 -7.92 3.74
CA ILE A 168 7.29 -6.96 3.87
C ILE A 168 8.13 -7.05 2.60
N LEU A 169 8.31 -5.92 1.90
CA LEU A 169 9.08 -5.85 0.66
C LEU A 169 10.22 -4.84 0.83
N ASP A 170 11.43 -5.34 1.05
CA ASP A 170 12.59 -4.51 1.38
C ASP A 170 13.91 -4.97 0.73
N ASP A 171 14.98 -4.22 0.99
CA ASP A 171 16.35 -4.48 0.52
C ASP A 171 16.44 -4.95 -0.95
N SER A 172 15.67 -4.34 -1.83
CA SER A 172 15.63 -4.69 -3.25
C SER A 172 15.82 -3.46 -4.12
N GLY A 173 15.99 -3.66 -5.43
CA GLY A 173 16.04 -2.56 -6.39
C GLY A 173 14.70 -1.83 -6.32
N ASN A 174 13.63 -2.57 -6.63
CA ASN A 174 12.27 -2.19 -6.31
C ASN A 174 11.67 -3.08 -5.21
N GLY A 175 10.75 -2.56 -4.40
CA GLY A 175 9.98 -3.43 -3.50
C GLY A 175 9.00 -4.28 -4.30
N LEU A 176 8.07 -3.61 -4.97
CA LEU A 176 7.15 -4.21 -5.93
C LEU A 176 7.41 -3.64 -7.33
N PHE A 177 7.50 -4.53 -8.32
CA PHE A 177 7.42 -4.16 -9.73
C PHE A 177 6.27 -4.92 -10.39
N ALA A 178 5.36 -4.21 -11.08
CA ALA A 178 4.38 -4.82 -11.96
C ALA A 178 4.39 -4.17 -13.34
N GLY A 179 4.63 -4.98 -14.37
CA GLY A 179 4.49 -4.58 -15.76
C GLY A 179 3.18 -5.08 -16.38
N SER A 180 3.04 -4.79 -17.66
CA SER A 180 1.98 -5.29 -18.53
C SER A 180 2.65 -6.03 -19.68
N GLY A 181 2.25 -7.28 -19.95
CA GLY A 181 2.94 -8.26 -20.83
C GLY A 181 3.10 -7.89 -22.31
N GLY A 182 3.01 -6.61 -22.65
CA GLY A 182 3.19 -6.02 -23.95
C GLY A 182 2.19 -4.86 -24.18
N PRO A 183 2.25 -4.23 -25.37
CA PRO A 183 1.41 -3.08 -25.70
C PRO A 183 -0.09 -3.37 -25.64
N THR A 184 -0.49 -4.63 -25.89
CA THR A 184 -1.91 -5.04 -26.04
C THR A 184 -2.37 -6.06 -25.00
N GLN A 185 -1.52 -6.43 -24.03
CA GLN A 185 -1.81 -7.45 -23.02
C GLN A 185 -1.59 -6.86 -21.61
N PRO A 186 -2.45 -5.91 -21.18
CA PRO A 186 -2.27 -5.26 -19.90
C PRO A 186 -2.45 -6.25 -18.77
N SER A 187 -1.65 -6.09 -17.70
CA SER A 187 -2.00 -6.69 -16.41
C SER A 187 -3.28 -6.04 -15.88
N ARG A 188 -4.09 -6.79 -15.12
CA ARG A 188 -5.41 -6.31 -14.67
C ARG A 188 -5.72 -6.63 -13.22
N ASP A 189 -6.47 -5.75 -12.59
CA ASP A 189 -7.16 -6.00 -11.31
C ASP A 189 -6.21 -6.43 -10.18
N PHE A 190 -5.29 -5.56 -9.78
CA PHE A 190 -4.36 -5.84 -8.69
C PHE A 190 -4.82 -5.22 -7.37
N LEU A 191 -4.68 -5.98 -6.28
CA LEU A 191 -4.90 -5.50 -4.92
C LEU A 191 -3.60 -5.59 -4.12
N ILE A 192 -3.07 -4.44 -3.75
CA ILE A 192 -1.88 -4.30 -2.90
C ILE A 192 -2.37 -3.80 -1.55
N GLU A 193 -2.44 -4.68 -0.55
CA GLU A 193 -3.03 -4.34 0.74
C GLU A 193 -2.25 -4.71 2.00
N GLY A 194 -2.23 -3.84 3.00
CA GLY A 194 -1.63 -4.15 4.31
C GLY A 194 -0.13 -4.41 4.27
N ASN A 195 0.58 -4.06 3.19
CA ASN A 195 2.02 -4.36 3.05
C ASN A 195 2.88 -3.30 3.74
N TYR A 196 4.11 -3.68 4.14
CA TYR A 196 5.17 -2.74 4.50
C TYR A 196 6.24 -2.74 3.41
N ILE A 197 6.36 -1.63 2.68
CA ILE A 197 7.28 -1.50 1.55
C ILE A 197 8.26 -0.38 1.86
N HIS A 198 9.53 -0.72 2.06
CA HIS A 198 10.54 0.23 2.55
C HIS A 198 11.96 -0.22 2.22
N GLY A 199 12.94 0.69 2.35
CA GLY A 199 14.36 0.32 2.23
C GLY A 199 14.77 -0.17 0.84
N ASN A 200 13.96 0.09 -0.18
CA ASN A 200 14.27 -0.26 -1.57
C ASN A 200 14.96 0.90 -2.31
N GLY A 201 15.53 0.59 -3.46
CA GLY A 201 16.29 1.52 -4.28
C GLY A 201 17.79 1.22 -4.26
N ASN A 202 18.49 1.70 -5.28
CA ASN A 202 19.95 1.63 -5.38
C ASN A 202 20.58 2.98 -5.03
N GLN A 203 21.67 2.95 -4.26
CA GLN A 203 22.40 4.16 -3.88
C GLN A 203 22.85 4.95 -5.12
N GLY A 204 22.61 6.26 -5.14
CA GLY A 204 22.94 7.15 -6.24
C GLY A 204 22.01 7.06 -7.46
N SER A 205 20.98 6.21 -7.42
CA SER A 205 20.02 6.04 -8.52
C SER A 205 18.66 6.62 -8.16
N ALA A 206 17.98 7.18 -9.16
CA ALA A 206 16.59 7.65 -9.06
C ALA A 206 15.60 6.73 -9.82
N TYR A 207 16.08 5.64 -10.42
CA TYR A 207 15.30 4.78 -11.32
C TYR A 207 14.62 3.60 -10.63
N GLU A 208 14.96 3.34 -9.37
CA GLU A 208 14.36 2.24 -8.62
C GLU A 208 13.66 2.75 -7.36
N HIS A 209 12.52 2.16 -7.06
CA HIS A 209 11.44 2.73 -6.25
C HIS A 209 10.98 1.76 -5.17
N ASN A 210 10.22 2.20 -4.17
CA ASN A 210 9.51 1.21 -3.34
C ASN A 210 8.46 0.46 -4.18
N ASN A 211 7.76 1.16 -5.05
CA ASN A 211 6.79 0.58 -5.98
C ASN A 211 6.94 1.16 -7.39
N TYR A 212 6.89 0.29 -8.40
CA TYR A 212 6.74 0.65 -9.81
C TYR A 212 5.66 -0.24 -10.45
N THR A 213 4.54 0.34 -10.89
CA THR A 213 3.40 -0.45 -11.38
C THR A 213 2.80 0.12 -12.66
N GLU A 214 2.42 -0.75 -13.60
CA GLU A 214 1.66 -0.42 -14.82
C GLU A 214 0.57 -1.48 -15.06
N VAL A 215 -0.62 -1.23 -14.53
CA VAL A 215 -1.74 -2.18 -14.46
C VAL A 215 -3.05 -1.48 -14.85
N LEU A 216 -4.00 -2.20 -15.42
CA LEU A 216 -5.36 -1.71 -15.59
C LEU A 216 -6.20 -2.11 -14.37
N GLY A 217 -6.57 -1.14 -13.54
CA GLY A 217 -7.26 -1.36 -12.28
C GLY A 217 -6.32 -1.88 -11.20
N ILE A 218 -5.66 -0.97 -10.47
CA ILE A 218 -4.86 -1.31 -9.30
C ILE A 218 -5.31 -0.50 -8.08
N VAL A 219 -5.40 -1.18 -6.93
CA VAL A 219 -5.77 -0.59 -5.65
C VAL A 219 -4.62 -0.76 -4.66
N PHE A 220 -4.17 0.36 -4.10
CA PHE A 220 -3.29 0.39 -2.93
C PHE A 220 -4.13 0.76 -1.71
N GLN A 221 -4.26 -0.15 -0.73
CA GLN A 221 -4.97 0.14 0.51
C GLN A 221 -4.29 -0.39 1.78
N TYR A 222 -4.36 0.37 2.86
CA TYR A 222 -3.84 -0.04 4.17
C TYR A 222 -2.34 -0.34 4.15
N ASN A 223 -1.58 0.13 3.15
CA ASN A 223 -0.15 -0.12 3.11
C ASN A 223 0.60 0.90 3.98
N HIS A 224 1.78 0.50 4.43
CA HIS A 224 2.80 1.39 4.93
C HIS A 224 3.94 1.42 3.92
N PHE A 225 4.16 2.58 3.32
CA PHE A 225 5.31 2.88 2.48
C PHE A 225 6.29 3.69 3.31
N GLY A 226 7.39 3.06 3.72
CA GLY A 226 8.45 3.73 4.48
C GLY A 226 9.46 4.42 3.57
N PRO A 227 10.51 5.05 4.14
CA PRO A 227 11.58 5.65 3.37
C PRO A 227 12.27 4.64 2.44
N LEU A 228 12.82 5.14 1.32
CA LEU A 228 13.72 4.36 0.49
C LEU A 228 15.03 4.05 1.22
N ARG A 229 15.84 3.17 0.64
CA ARG A 229 17.22 2.95 1.08
C ARG A 229 17.97 4.29 1.17
N ALA A 230 18.72 4.48 2.26
CA ALA A 230 19.58 5.62 2.43
C ALA A 230 20.51 5.84 1.20
N GLY A 231 20.45 7.04 0.63
CA GLY A 231 21.22 7.44 -0.54
C GLY A 231 20.63 6.98 -1.88
N ALA A 232 19.50 6.27 -1.92
CA ALA A 232 18.69 6.12 -3.12
C ALA A 232 17.80 7.37 -3.30
N ASN A 233 17.51 7.71 -4.57
CA ASN A 233 16.78 8.92 -4.96
C ASN A 233 15.50 8.60 -5.74
N GLY A 234 14.99 7.37 -5.61
CA GLY A 234 13.74 6.98 -6.26
C GLY A 234 12.50 7.52 -5.55
N ASN A 235 11.37 7.47 -6.25
CA ASN A 235 10.06 7.75 -5.68
C ASN A 235 9.55 6.60 -4.80
N ASN A 236 8.58 6.91 -3.93
CA ASN A 236 7.95 5.93 -3.06
C ASN A 236 6.95 5.06 -3.83
N LEU A 237 5.79 5.64 -4.18
CA LEU A 237 4.81 5.01 -5.06
C LEU A 237 4.92 5.63 -6.45
N LYS A 238 5.63 4.95 -7.36
CA LYS A 238 5.59 5.24 -8.80
C LYS A 238 4.56 4.34 -9.48
N ASP A 239 3.65 4.95 -10.23
CA ASP A 239 2.58 4.23 -10.91
C ASP A 239 2.28 4.83 -12.30
N ARG A 240 1.99 3.94 -13.23
CA ARG A 240 1.70 4.18 -14.65
C ARG A 240 0.35 3.56 -15.08
N SER A 241 -0.49 3.19 -14.12
CA SER A 241 -1.69 2.35 -14.28
C SER A 241 -2.92 3.11 -14.76
N ALA A 242 -3.90 2.46 -15.36
CA ALA A 242 -5.23 3.04 -15.61
C ALA A 242 -6.19 2.70 -14.45
N GLY A 243 -7.10 3.61 -14.09
CA GLY A 243 -8.07 3.35 -13.01
C GLY A 243 -7.45 3.20 -11.62
N LEU A 244 -6.32 3.87 -11.37
CA LEU A 244 -5.58 3.81 -10.10
C LEU A 244 -6.42 4.33 -8.92
N VAL A 245 -6.42 3.56 -7.83
CA VAL A 245 -6.94 3.96 -6.51
C VAL A 245 -5.84 3.83 -5.45
N VAL A 246 -5.50 4.94 -4.80
CA VAL A 246 -4.60 4.97 -3.63
C VAL A 246 -5.42 5.45 -2.44
N ARG A 247 -5.75 4.55 -1.51
CA ARG A 247 -6.62 4.88 -0.37
C ARG A 247 -6.15 4.34 0.96
N TYR A 248 -6.33 5.09 2.04
CA TYR A 248 -6.08 4.59 3.39
C TYR A 248 -4.65 4.04 3.55
N ASN A 249 -3.64 4.71 3.03
CA ASN A 249 -2.23 4.32 3.19
C ASN A 249 -1.47 5.33 4.05
N TRP A 250 -0.36 4.89 4.64
CA TRP A 250 0.69 5.76 5.15
C TRP A 250 1.86 5.74 4.18
N ILE A 251 2.24 6.90 3.63
CA ILE A 251 3.34 7.01 2.65
C ILE A 251 4.30 8.08 3.14
N GLU A 252 5.51 7.65 3.50
CA GLU A 252 6.53 8.51 4.11
C GLU A 252 7.81 8.52 3.29
N GLY A 253 8.19 9.73 2.89
CA GLY A 253 9.43 10.01 2.18
C GLY A 253 9.48 9.50 0.74
N GLY A 254 10.71 9.42 0.23
CA GLY A 254 11.06 9.19 -1.15
C GLY A 254 11.23 10.50 -1.94
N ASN A 255 11.77 10.40 -3.16
CA ASN A 255 11.94 11.59 -4.01
C ASN A 255 10.60 12.26 -4.34
N ARG A 256 9.52 11.49 -4.43
CA ARG A 256 8.13 11.92 -4.32
C ARG A 256 7.36 10.82 -3.61
N GLN A 257 6.36 11.16 -2.80
CA GLN A 257 5.45 10.16 -2.23
C GLN A 257 4.64 9.49 -3.35
N LEU A 258 4.13 10.30 -4.29
CA LEU A 258 3.30 9.84 -5.41
C LEU A 258 3.87 10.36 -6.73
N ASP A 259 4.30 9.45 -7.60
CA ASP A 259 4.74 9.72 -8.98
C ASP A 259 3.82 8.99 -9.96
N LEU A 260 2.71 9.65 -10.32
CA LEU A 260 1.55 9.10 -11.02
C LEU A 260 1.58 9.55 -12.49
N VAL A 261 2.37 8.85 -13.28
CA VAL A 261 2.78 9.28 -14.63
C VAL A 261 2.23 8.37 -15.71
N ASP A 262 2.55 8.66 -16.96
CA ASP A 262 1.95 8.01 -18.10
C ASP A 262 2.34 6.55 -18.25
N ALA A 263 1.45 5.73 -18.82
CA ALA A 263 1.75 4.39 -19.29
C ALA A 263 2.96 4.42 -20.23
N GLU A 264 3.89 3.49 -20.02
CA GLU A 264 5.15 3.43 -20.77
C GLU A 264 5.15 2.23 -21.72
N ASP A 265 4.74 1.06 -21.22
CA ASP A 265 4.85 -0.20 -21.96
C ASP A 265 3.53 -0.65 -22.62
N SER A 266 2.37 -0.16 -22.16
CA SER A 266 1.06 -0.62 -22.61
C SER A 266 0.19 0.47 -23.25
N SER A 267 0.04 0.41 -24.59
CA SER A 267 -0.90 1.29 -25.30
C SER A 267 -2.37 0.96 -24.98
N ALA A 268 -2.67 -0.27 -24.56
CA ALA A 268 -3.97 -0.65 -24.03
C ALA A 268 -4.31 0.10 -22.72
N ILE A 269 -3.32 0.36 -21.85
CA ILE A 269 -3.52 1.18 -20.65
C ILE A 269 -3.70 2.64 -21.02
N ALA A 270 -2.84 3.19 -21.87
CA ALA A 270 -2.91 4.59 -22.28
C ALA A 270 -4.23 4.96 -22.99
N SER A 271 -4.87 3.97 -23.63
CA SER A 271 -6.15 4.14 -24.35
C SER A 271 -7.39 3.77 -23.53
N ASP A 272 -7.22 3.21 -22.33
CA ASP A 272 -8.35 2.80 -21.50
C ASP A 272 -9.15 4.02 -21.00
N PRO A 273 -10.50 3.98 -21.00
CA PRO A 273 -11.31 5.10 -20.52
C PRO A 273 -11.01 5.52 -19.08
N SER A 274 -10.61 4.57 -18.21
CA SER A 274 -10.27 4.84 -16.81
C SER A 274 -8.91 5.53 -16.63
N TYR A 275 -8.07 5.59 -17.67
CA TYR A 275 -6.75 6.23 -17.63
C TYR A 275 -6.80 7.73 -17.34
N ARG A 276 -7.97 8.36 -17.54
CA ARG A 276 -8.21 9.79 -17.29
C ARG A 276 -8.74 10.09 -15.89
N SER A 277 -8.89 9.08 -15.03
CA SER A 277 -9.35 9.25 -13.65
C SER A 277 -8.39 8.56 -12.70
N THR A 278 -7.96 9.26 -11.66
CA THR A 278 -7.10 8.71 -10.61
C THR A 278 -7.60 9.19 -9.26
N PHE A 279 -7.70 8.28 -8.29
CA PHE A 279 -8.32 8.56 -6.99
C PHE A 279 -7.29 8.41 -5.87
N VAL A 280 -7.06 9.48 -5.12
CA VAL A 280 -6.13 9.51 -3.98
C VAL A 280 -6.86 10.07 -2.76
N TYR A 281 -7.21 9.21 -1.80
CA TYR A 281 -8.04 9.62 -0.67
C TYR A 281 -7.83 8.88 0.65
N GLY A 282 -8.10 9.56 1.77
CA GLY A 282 -7.97 8.93 3.09
C GLY A 282 -6.54 8.54 3.45
N ASN A 283 -5.53 9.01 2.70
CA ASN A 283 -4.13 8.67 2.95
C ASN A 283 -3.49 9.68 3.91
N VAL A 284 -2.44 9.22 4.60
CA VAL A 284 -1.47 10.07 5.27
C VAL A 284 -0.20 10.11 4.41
N LEU A 285 0.17 11.30 3.93
CA LEU A 285 1.40 11.53 3.17
C LEU A 285 2.36 12.37 4.00
N VAL A 286 3.55 11.84 4.28
CA VAL A 286 4.57 12.52 5.10
C VAL A 286 5.80 12.80 4.24
N GLU A 287 6.16 14.08 4.15
CA GLU A 287 7.36 14.60 3.48
C GLU A 287 8.39 15.01 4.55
N PRO A 288 9.41 14.19 4.82
CA PRO A 288 10.40 14.46 5.85
C PRO A 288 11.33 15.63 5.51
N ALA A 289 12.03 16.15 6.51
CA ALA A 289 13.02 17.20 6.30
C ALA A 289 14.21 16.69 5.47
N GLY A 290 14.49 17.35 4.34
CA GLY A 290 15.67 17.06 3.52
C GLY A 290 15.58 15.79 2.67
N ASP A 291 14.42 15.14 2.59
CA ASP A 291 14.19 14.02 1.68
C ASP A 291 14.02 14.52 0.23
N GLY A 292 14.33 13.68 -0.75
CA GLY A 292 14.61 14.00 -2.16
C GLY A 292 14.07 15.32 -2.75
N ASN A 293 13.08 15.24 -3.65
CA ASN A 293 12.50 16.42 -4.30
C ASN A 293 11.37 16.97 -3.43
N ARG A 294 11.27 18.31 -3.35
CA ARG A 294 10.21 18.99 -2.60
C ARG A 294 8.78 18.80 -3.14
N GLN A 295 8.60 18.06 -4.23
CA GLN A 295 7.31 17.80 -4.87
C GLN A 295 6.65 16.56 -4.28
N ILE A 296 5.50 16.71 -3.62
CA ILE A 296 4.83 15.58 -2.97
C ILE A 296 4.17 14.65 -3.99
N ILE A 297 3.43 15.25 -4.94
CA ILE A 297 2.64 14.53 -5.94
C ILE A 297 3.00 15.02 -7.34
N HIS A 298 3.36 14.10 -8.23
CA HIS A 298 3.44 14.34 -9.68
C HIS A 298 2.32 13.57 -10.37
N TYR A 299 1.51 14.26 -11.17
CA TYR A 299 0.45 13.67 -11.98
C TYR A 299 0.54 14.15 -13.44
N GLY A 300 0.42 13.24 -14.39
CA GLY A 300 0.46 13.57 -15.82
C GLY A 300 1.38 12.62 -16.58
N GLY A 301 2.61 13.04 -16.85
CA GLY A 301 3.59 12.20 -17.52
C GLY A 301 5.02 12.69 -17.46
N ASP A 302 5.94 11.76 -17.68
CA ASP A 302 7.39 11.94 -17.63
C ASP A 302 8.14 11.32 -18.81
N SER A 303 7.45 10.64 -19.74
CA SER A 303 8.06 10.01 -20.92
C SER A 303 8.60 11.01 -21.95
N GLY A 304 8.23 12.29 -21.84
CA GLY A 304 8.45 13.31 -22.89
C GLY A 304 7.44 13.26 -24.03
N SER A 305 6.55 12.26 -24.06
CA SER A 305 5.50 12.12 -25.06
C SER A 305 4.17 12.68 -24.55
N THR A 306 3.98 13.99 -24.71
CA THR A 306 2.79 14.69 -24.19
C THR A 306 1.47 14.16 -24.75
N THR A 307 1.46 13.39 -25.84
CA THR A 307 0.24 12.78 -26.40
C THR A 307 -0.32 11.65 -25.54
N ILE A 308 0.51 10.99 -24.74
CA ILE A 308 0.11 9.85 -23.89
C ILE A 308 0.08 10.19 -22.40
N TYR A 309 0.42 11.43 -22.03
CA TYR A 309 0.30 11.94 -20.66
C TYR A 309 -1.11 11.72 -20.11
N ARG A 310 -1.24 11.59 -18.78
CA ARG A 310 -2.50 11.40 -18.05
C ARG A 310 -3.35 12.68 -18.00
N LYS A 311 -3.74 13.20 -19.17
CA LYS A 311 -4.59 14.38 -19.38
C LYS A 311 -6.02 14.20 -18.87
N GLY A 312 -6.19 14.12 -17.56
CA GLY A 312 -7.44 13.80 -16.90
C GLY A 312 -7.51 14.42 -15.50
N THR A 313 -8.33 13.84 -14.63
CA THR A 313 -8.56 14.36 -13.28
C THR A 313 -7.93 13.47 -12.22
N LEU A 314 -7.07 14.07 -11.41
CA LEU A 314 -6.68 13.56 -10.09
C LEU A 314 -7.73 14.01 -9.07
N TYR A 315 -8.48 13.07 -8.50
CA TYR A 315 -9.38 13.32 -7.37
C TYR A 315 -8.60 13.13 -6.07
N LEU A 316 -8.24 14.23 -5.43
CA LEU A 316 -7.45 14.28 -4.20
C LEU A 316 -8.34 14.73 -3.05
N TYR A 317 -8.78 13.83 -2.17
CA TYR A 317 -9.69 14.22 -1.11
C TYR A 317 -9.52 13.50 0.22
N ASN A 318 -9.80 14.22 1.32
CA ASN A 318 -9.70 13.67 2.67
C ASN A 318 -8.34 13.01 2.95
N ASN A 319 -7.25 13.57 2.44
CA ASN A 319 -5.89 13.17 2.80
C ASN A 319 -5.35 14.09 3.89
N THR A 320 -4.44 13.57 4.72
CA THR A 320 -3.60 14.37 5.62
C THR A 320 -2.19 14.39 5.06
N ILE A 321 -1.77 15.55 4.56
CA ILE A 321 -0.49 15.77 3.87
C ILE A 321 0.37 16.67 4.76
N VAL A 322 1.47 16.13 5.26
CA VAL A 322 2.33 16.79 6.24
C VAL A 322 3.75 16.89 5.68
N SER A 323 4.31 18.09 5.66
CA SER A 323 5.72 18.31 5.34
C SER A 323 6.47 18.88 6.54
N THR A 324 7.47 18.14 7.00
CA THR A 324 8.40 18.59 8.04
C THR A 324 9.64 19.29 7.46
N ARG A 325 9.64 19.59 6.15
CA ARG A 325 10.72 20.34 5.51
C ARG A 325 10.90 21.70 6.18
N THR A 326 12.15 22.09 6.37
CA THR A 326 12.54 23.42 6.85
C THR A 326 12.61 24.45 5.72
N ASP A 327 12.57 23.99 4.47
CA ASP A 327 12.61 24.80 3.26
C ASP A 327 11.26 24.77 2.52
N ARG A 328 11.29 24.82 1.18
CA ARG A 328 10.09 24.86 0.33
C ARG A 328 9.49 23.48 0.14
N THR A 329 8.16 23.41 0.11
CA THR A 329 7.35 22.24 -0.28
C THR A 329 6.46 22.62 -1.46
N THR A 330 6.33 21.73 -2.44
CA THR A 330 5.43 21.85 -3.59
C THR A 330 4.41 20.72 -3.54
N LEU A 331 3.13 21.07 -3.40
CA LEU A 331 2.05 20.10 -3.26
C LEU A 331 1.90 19.24 -4.53
N LEU A 332 1.75 19.89 -5.69
CA LEU A 332 1.47 19.22 -6.96
C LEU A 332 2.40 19.68 -8.08
N ARG A 333 2.90 18.72 -8.84
CA ARG A 333 3.39 18.91 -10.21
C ARG A 333 2.38 18.28 -11.16
N LEU A 334 1.65 19.11 -11.90
CA LEU A 334 0.87 18.67 -13.04
C LEU A 334 1.72 18.88 -14.30
N SER A 335 1.83 17.86 -15.15
CA SER A 335 2.81 17.88 -16.25
C SER A 335 2.54 18.93 -17.32
N THR A 336 1.28 19.25 -17.59
CA THR A 336 0.82 20.22 -18.59
C THR A 336 -0.45 20.93 -18.10
N ASN A 337 -1.01 21.81 -18.92
CA ASN A 337 -2.29 22.47 -18.63
C ASN A 337 -3.52 21.59 -18.91
N ASP A 338 -3.33 20.40 -19.45
CA ASP A 338 -4.42 19.45 -19.76
C ASP A 338 -4.74 18.52 -18.57
N GLU A 339 -3.93 18.52 -17.52
CA GLU A 339 -4.23 17.81 -16.27
C GLU A 339 -5.00 18.69 -15.29
N THR A 340 -5.95 18.07 -14.59
CA THR A 340 -6.75 18.71 -13.54
C THR A 340 -6.60 17.98 -12.22
N CYS A 341 -6.57 18.71 -11.11
CA CYS A 341 -6.70 18.18 -9.76
C CYS A 341 -7.95 18.78 -9.10
N ASP A 342 -8.87 17.90 -8.70
CA ASP A 342 -9.98 18.23 -7.79
C ASP A 342 -9.51 17.95 -6.36
N SER A 343 -9.09 19.00 -5.67
CA SER A 343 -8.53 18.93 -4.32
C SER A 343 -9.56 19.43 -3.31
N ARG A 344 -10.11 18.51 -2.51
CA ARG A 344 -11.10 18.88 -1.49
C ARG A 344 -10.95 18.16 -0.17
N ASN A 345 -11.35 18.79 0.93
CA ASN A 345 -11.35 18.16 2.25
C ASN A 345 -9.98 17.64 2.70
N ASN A 346 -8.86 18.12 2.15
CA ASN A 346 -7.52 17.68 2.57
C ASN A 346 -6.98 18.58 3.67
N ILE A 347 -6.20 18.02 4.60
CA ILE A 347 -5.29 18.80 5.44
C ILE A 347 -3.94 18.87 4.72
N VAL A 348 -3.46 20.07 4.42
CA VAL A 348 -2.12 20.31 3.89
C VAL A 348 -1.35 21.20 4.87
N TYR A 349 -0.48 20.57 5.66
CA TYR A 349 0.27 21.21 6.72
C TYR A 349 1.77 21.20 6.41
N VAL A 350 2.42 22.36 6.56
CA VAL A 350 3.87 22.51 6.42
C VAL A 350 4.46 23.10 7.70
N SER A 351 5.48 22.47 8.25
CA SER A 351 6.13 22.94 9.49
C SER A 351 6.90 24.25 9.28
N ALA A 352 7.55 24.43 8.12
CA ALA A 352 8.26 25.66 7.76
C ALA A 352 7.37 26.91 7.83
N ALA A 353 7.95 28.03 8.27
CA ALA A 353 7.25 29.29 8.41
C ALA A 353 7.22 30.11 7.10
N GLY A 354 6.23 30.99 6.98
CA GLY A 354 6.12 31.93 5.86
C GLY A 354 5.63 31.28 4.57
N ASN A 355 6.13 31.78 3.45
CA ASN A 355 5.66 31.38 2.12
C ASN A 355 6.46 30.18 1.61
N THR A 356 6.24 29.02 2.22
CA THR A 356 7.01 27.79 1.98
C THR A 356 6.19 26.65 1.40
N LEU A 357 4.89 26.84 1.19
CA LEU A 357 4.05 25.92 0.42
C LEU A 357 3.67 26.54 -0.93
N SER A 358 4.07 25.90 -2.03
CA SER A 358 3.50 26.16 -3.35
C SER A 358 2.43 25.13 -3.70
N LEU A 359 1.29 25.59 -4.20
CA LEU A 359 0.18 24.72 -4.60
C LEU A 359 0.49 23.94 -5.88
N LEU A 360 0.98 24.63 -6.91
CA LEU A 360 1.45 24.04 -8.16
C LEU A 360 2.94 24.32 -8.36
N ASP A 361 3.61 23.42 -9.06
CA ASP A 361 4.97 23.65 -9.57
C ASP A 361 4.94 24.74 -10.66
N GLN A 362 4.10 24.58 -11.69
CA GLN A 362 3.97 25.54 -12.79
C GLN A 362 2.64 25.44 -13.56
N SER A 363 2.32 24.25 -14.06
CA SER A 363 1.21 24.00 -15.00
C SER A 363 0.01 23.29 -14.34
N GLY A 364 -1.08 23.15 -15.10
CA GLY A 364 -2.26 22.36 -14.74
C GLY A 364 -3.41 23.17 -14.13
N THR A 365 -4.55 22.54 -13.96
CA THR A 365 -5.73 23.14 -13.31
C THR A 365 -5.91 22.57 -11.92
N LEU A 366 -5.84 23.39 -10.89
CA LEU A 366 -6.11 22.98 -9.50
C LEU A 366 -7.38 23.65 -8.99
N ASN A 367 -8.38 22.85 -8.64
CA ASN A 367 -9.61 23.32 -8.01
C ASN A 367 -9.56 22.99 -6.51
N LEU A 368 -9.73 24.00 -5.67
CA LEU A 368 -9.70 23.90 -4.21
C LEU A 368 -11.11 24.06 -3.65
N SER A 369 -11.49 23.16 -2.73
CA SER A 369 -12.72 23.29 -1.93
C SER A 369 -12.55 22.68 -0.55
N HIS A 370 -12.86 23.42 0.52
CA HIS A 370 -12.89 22.94 1.91
C HIS A 370 -11.61 22.21 2.35
N ASN A 371 -10.44 22.67 1.90
CA ASN A 371 -9.16 22.16 2.41
C ASN A 371 -8.74 22.95 3.66
N TRP A 372 -7.86 22.38 4.46
CA TRP A 372 -7.14 23.10 5.51
C TRP A 372 -5.71 23.41 5.06
N PHE A 373 -5.26 24.66 5.22
CA PHE A 373 -3.90 25.08 4.91
C PHE A 373 -3.27 25.92 6.03
N LYS A 374 -1.96 25.82 6.18
CA LYS A 374 -1.20 26.86 6.90
C LYS A 374 -1.20 28.19 6.10
N PRO A 375 -1.32 29.36 6.75
CA PRO A 375 -1.16 30.65 6.09
C PRO A 375 0.17 30.79 5.36
N GLY A 376 0.18 31.53 4.25
CA GLY A 376 1.39 31.78 3.45
C GLY A 376 1.53 30.93 2.20
N ARG A 377 0.56 30.04 1.88
CA ARG A 377 0.58 29.31 0.60
C ARG A 377 0.68 30.28 -0.58
N VAL A 378 1.47 29.91 -1.58
CA VAL A 378 1.60 30.63 -2.86
C VAL A 378 1.11 29.74 -4.00
N SER A 379 0.71 30.35 -5.11
CA SER A 379 0.30 29.59 -6.30
C SER A 379 1.44 28.70 -6.81
N THR A 380 2.63 29.29 -6.96
CA THR A 380 3.89 28.64 -7.33
C THR A 380 5.07 29.47 -6.79
N PHE A 381 6.25 28.85 -6.70
CA PHE A 381 7.51 29.58 -6.47
C PHE A 381 8.14 30.15 -7.75
N GLY A 382 7.62 29.77 -8.92
CA GLY A 382 8.04 30.27 -10.22
C GLY A 382 6.95 31.12 -10.87
N THR A 383 6.73 30.91 -12.16
CA THR A 383 5.65 31.53 -12.95
C THR A 383 4.49 30.56 -13.04
N LEU A 384 3.28 31.02 -12.75
CA LEU A 384 2.08 30.18 -12.93
C LEU A 384 1.72 30.18 -14.42
N GLU A 385 1.72 29.00 -15.04
CA GLU A 385 1.22 28.78 -16.41
C GLU A 385 -0.15 28.10 -16.42
N GLY A 386 -0.48 27.42 -15.33
CA GLY A 386 -1.78 26.78 -15.11
C GLY A 386 -2.83 27.72 -14.53
N THR A 387 -3.87 27.14 -13.94
CA THR A 387 -4.93 27.87 -13.24
C THR A 387 -5.19 27.28 -11.87
N ILE A 388 -5.50 28.15 -10.90
CA ILE A 388 -5.92 27.74 -9.57
C ILE A 388 -7.30 28.36 -9.33
N GLY A 389 -8.33 27.52 -9.27
CA GLY A 389 -9.66 27.88 -8.81
C GLY A 389 -9.74 27.67 -7.31
N ASP A 390 -9.87 28.75 -6.54
CA ASP A 390 -10.13 28.71 -5.09
C ASP A 390 -11.54 29.25 -4.86
N ASP A 391 -12.44 28.40 -4.37
CA ASP A 391 -13.83 28.80 -4.08
C ASP A 391 -13.97 29.61 -2.77
N GLY A 392 -12.86 29.86 -2.07
CA GLY A 392 -12.82 30.64 -0.84
C GLY A 392 -13.27 29.87 0.41
N THR A 393 -13.52 28.57 0.31
CA THR A 393 -14.02 27.74 1.42
C THR A 393 -12.91 27.07 2.24
N SER A 394 -11.65 27.16 1.80
CA SER A 394 -10.52 26.56 2.52
C SER A 394 -10.27 27.26 3.86
N ILE A 395 -10.09 26.48 4.93
CA ILE A 395 -9.75 26.95 6.27
C ILE A 395 -8.25 27.24 6.34
N THR A 396 -7.87 28.30 7.05
CA THR A 396 -6.46 28.61 7.32
C THR A 396 -6.19 28.77 8.80
N GLY A 397 -5.05 28.23 9.27
CA GLY A 397 -4.67 28.32 10.68
C GLY A 397 -3.20 27.97 10.92
N ALA A 398 -2.68 28.29 12.09
CA ALA A 398 -1.28 27.97 12.43
C ALA A 398 -1.05 26.46 12.63
N SER A 399 -2.06 25.74 13.13
CA SER A 399 -2.05 24.29 13.33
C SER A 399 -3.42 23.69 12.97
N PRO A 400 -3.47 22.50 12.35
CA PRO A 400 -4.71 21.75 12.14
C PRO A 400 -5.34 21.29 13.45
N GLY A 401 -4.59 21.28 14.56
CA GLY A 401 -5.03 20.73 15.84
C GLY A 401 -4.91 19.21 15.90
N PHE A 402 -3.75 18.66 15.50
CA PHE A 402 -3.42 17.25 15.66
C PHE A 402 -3.24 16.87 17.15
N LEU A 403 -3.50 15.61 17.50
CA LEU A 403 -3.28 15.08 18.87
C LEU A 403 -1.81 15.13 19.27
N ASP A 404 -0.91 14.65 18.40
CA ASP A 404 0.54 14.71 18.61
C ASP A 404 1.28 14.83 17.27
N GLU A 405 1.58 16.06 16.87
CA GLU A 405 2.33 16.33 15.64
C GLU A 405 3.74 15.72 15.64
N ALA A 406 4.42 15.72 16.79
CA ALA A 406 5.80 15.23 16.90
C ALA A 406 5.88 13.69 16.88
N GLY A 407 4.90 13.04 17.52
CA GLY A 407 4.70 11.59 17.46
C GLY A 407 4.01 11.10 16.17
N GLN A 408 3.67 12.01 15.26
CA GLN A 408 2.90 11.74 14.04
C GLN A 408 1.51 11.12 14.29
N ASP A 409 0.87 11.45 15.42
CA ASP A 409 -0.55 11.18 15.64
C ASP A 409 -1.39 12.32 15.06
N PHE A 410 -1.79 12.13 13.79
CA PHE A 410 -2.54 13.12 13.03
C PHE A 410 -4.06 13.03 13.17
N HIS A 411 -4.57 12.31 14.18
CA HIS A 411 -5.96 12.46 14.58
C HIS A 411 -6.23 13.89 15.07
N LEU A 412 -7.48 14.33 14.96
CA LEU A 412 -7.87 15.69 15.34
C LEU A 412 -8.15 15.79 16.85
N THR A 413 -7.78 16.91 17.44
CA THR A 413 -8.22 17.31 18.78
C THR A 413 -9.67 17.83 18.74
N ALA A 414 -10.33 17.84 19.90
CA ALA A 414 -11.67 18.41 20.04
C ALA A 414 -11.77 19.89 19.60
N GLY A 415 -10.68 20.66 19.70
CA GLY A 415 -10.63 22.07 19.32
C GLY A 415 -10.27 22.33 17.86
N SER A 416 -10.06 21.28 17.05
CA SER A 416 -9.63 21.44 15.66
C SER A 416 -10.68 22.15 14.80
N ALA A 417 -10.21 23.11 13.98
CA ALA A 417 -11.04 23.78 12.98
C ALA A 417 -11.30 22.90 11.73
N ALA A 418 -10.62 21.76 11.60
CA ALA A 418 -10.87 20.79 10.52
C ALA A 418 -12.14 19.95 10.78
N ARG A 419 -12.67 20.00 12.01
CA ARG A 419 -13.86 19.26 12.40
C ARG A 419 -15.14 19.78 11.75
N ASN A 420 -16.01 18.89 11.30
CA ASN A 420 -17.30 19.17 10.68
C ASN A 420 -17.23 20.16 9.51
N ALA A 421 -16.07 20.25 8.87
CA ALA A 421 -15.74 21.30 7.91
C ALA A 421 -15.56 20.78 6.48
N ALA A 422 -15.71 19.47 6.24
CA ALA A 422 -15.65 18.92 4.90
C ALA A 422 -16.96 19.17 4.13
N THR A 423 -16.85 19.13 2.80
CA THR A 423 -17.98 19.21 1.89
C THR A 423 -18.23 17.89 1.17
N ALA A 424 -19.35 17.82 0.43
CA ALA A 424 -19.69 16.68 -0.39
C ALA A 424 -18.59 16.38 -1.42
N LEU A 425 -18.34 15.08 -1.64
CA LEU A 425 -17.42 14.63 -2.67
C LEU A 425 -17.99 14.88 -4.07
N ALA A 426 -17.13 14.96 -5.07
CA ALA A 426 -17.55 15.09 -6.46
C ALA A 426 -18.39 13.87 -6.88
N ALA A 427 -19.48 14.08 -7.61
CA ALA A 427 -20.35 12.98 -8.04
C ALA A 427 -19.59 11.89 -8.82
N ALA A 428 -18.53 12.26 -9.53
CA ALA A 428 -17.68 11.35 -10.30
C ALA A 428 -16.91 10.32 -9.45
N VAL A 429 -16.75 10.54 -8.14
CA VAL A 429 -16.08 9.56 -7.26
C VAL A 429 -17.08 8.60 -6.59
N LEU A 430 -18.39 8.90 -6.65
CA LEU A 430 -19.42 8.15 -5.92
C LEU A 430 -20.18 7.17 -6.83
N PRO A 431 -20.66 6.03 -6.29
CA PRO A 431 -20.39 5.52 -4.94
C PRO A 431 -19.07 4.71 -4.85
N ALA A 432 -18.42 4.43 -5.97
CA ALA A 432 -17.31 3.46 -6.07
C ALA A 432 -16.10 3.81 -5.17
N ASN A 433 -15.83 5.10 -4.98
CA ASN A 433 -14.74 5.61 -4.15
C ASN A 433 -15.30 6.45 -2.98
N SER A 434 -16.31 5.95 -2.29
CA SER A 434 -16.82 6.60 -1.07
C SER A 434 -15.79 6.51 0.07
N LEU A 435 -15.68 7.57 0.88
CA LEU A 435 -14.83 7.59 2.07
C LEU A 435 -15.54 6.88 3.24
N VAL A 436 -15.33 5.58 3.38
CA VAL A 436 -16.03 4.73 4.38
C VAL A 436 -15.12 4.17 5.47
N ARG A 437 -13.81 4.38 5.37
CA ARG A 437 -12.78 3.88 6.30
C ARG A 437 -11.74 4.95 6.59
N GLN A 438 -10.95 4.73 7.65
CA GLN A 438 -9.75 5.49 7.95
C GLN A 438 -8.58 4.57 8.29
N TYR A 439 -7.36 5.05 8.11
CA TYR A 439 -6.14 4.26 8.28
C TYR A 439 -5.78 4.10 9.75
N VAL A 440 -5.50 2.88 10.21
CA VAL A 440 -4.96 2.64 11.55
C VAL A 440 -3.46 2.44 11.44
N ARG A 441 -2.70 3.32 12.09
CA ARG A 441 -1.23 3.34 12.05
C ARG A 441 -0.67 2.12 12.79
N HIS A 442 0.03 1.17 12.16
CA HIS A 442 0.22 0.96 10.71
C HIS A 442 -0.46 -0.32 10.20
N GLN A 443 -0.65 -0.38 8.88
CA GLN A 443 -1.07 -1.56 8.11
C GLN A 443 -2.50 -2.06 8.35
N SER A 444 -3.37 -1.25 8.95
CA SER A 444 -4.75 -1.62 9.23
C SER A 444 -5.72 -0.48 8.87
N SER A 445 -7.01 -0.74 9.08
CA SER A 445 -8.06 0.26 8.95
C SER A 445 -9.25 -0.07 9.82
N GLU A 446 -10.05 0.95 10.07
CA GLU A 446 -11.32 0.85 10.77
C GLU A 446 -12.42 1.57 9.97
N PRO A 447 -13.70 1.27 10.20
CA PRO A 447 -14.79 2.09 9.68
C PRO A 447 -14.56 3.55 10.06
N ARG A 448 -14.74 4.47 9.10
CA ARG A 448 -14.68 5.89 9.41
C ARG A 448 -15.90 6.24 10.27
N PRO A 449 -15.73 6.85 11.46
CA PRO A 449 -16.84 7.36 12.23
C PRO A 449 -17.77 8.23 11.37
N ASN A 450 -19.06 8.22 11.68
CA ASN A 450 -20.05 9.02 10.97
C ASN A 450 -20.91 9.77 11.99
N ASP A 451 -20.65 11.06 12.13
CA ASP A 451 -21.46 11.98 12.95
C ASP A 451 -22.28 12.96 12.08
N ALA A 452 -22.48 12.61 10.80
CA ALA A 452 -23.22 13.33 9.77
C ALA A 452 -22.60 14.64 9.25
N ALA A 453 -21.48 15.10 9.81
CA ALA A 453 -20.76 16.26 9.32
C ALA A 453 -19.27 15.92 9.18
N PRO A 454 -18.82 15.45 8.00
CA PRO A 454 -17.47 14.91 7.86
C PRO A 454 -16.38 15.95 8.15
N ASP A 455 -15.28 15.45 8.69
CA ASP A 455 -14.06 16.19 8.94
C ASP A 455 -13.18 16.32 7.70
N ILE A 456 -12.40 17.40 7.65
CA ILE A 456 -11.30 17.56 6.70
C ILE A 456 -10.14 16.65 7.14
N GLY A 457 -9.53 15.94 6.19
CA GLY A 457 -8.36 15.10 6.42
C GLY A 457 -8.63 13.59 6.45
N ALA A 458 -7.58 12.81 6.70
CA ALA A 458 -7.61 11.35 6.66
C ALA A 458 -8.40 10.69 7.79
N TYR A 459 -8.65 11.43 8.88
CA TYR A 459 -9.29 10.95 10.09
C TYR A 459 -10.59 11.69 10.36
N GLU A 460 -11.60 10.97 10.84
CA GLU A 460 -12.78 11.58 11.45
C GLU A 460 -12.52 11.70 12.95
N TYR A 461 -12.83 12.87 13.50
CA TYR A 461 -12.93 13.05 14.93
C TYR A 461 -14.17 12.30 15.42
N ALA A 462 -13.94 11.16 16.07
CA ALA A 462 -14.92 10.67 17.01
C ALA A 462 -14.73 11.47 18.31
N ALA A 463 -15.78 12.19 18.76
CA ALA A 463 -15.82 12.69 20.13
C ALA A 463 -15.65 11.49 21.04
N GLY A 464 -14.43 11.33 21.57
CA GLY A 464 -13.94 10.04 22.03
C GLY A 464 -15.01 9.27 22.79
N GLY A 465 -15.51 8.20 22.16
CA GLY A 465 -15.76 7.00 22.94
C GLY A 465 -14.44 6.77 23.67
N SER A 466 -14.49 6.81 25.00
CA SER A 466 -13.30 6.61 25.81
C SER A 466 -12.63 5.32 25.32
N ARG A 467 -11.29 5.23 25.23
CA ARG A 467 -10.68 3.91 24.94
C ARG A 467 -11.06 2.86 26.01
N CYS A 468 -11.49 3.36 27.16
CA CYS A 468 -12.03 2.63 28.29
C CYS A 468 -13.54 2.32 28.17
N ASP A 469 -14.22 2.85 27.16
CA ASP A 469 -15.58 2.50 26.73
C ASP A 469 -15.44 1.38 25.67
N ILE A 470 -15.23 0.18 26.17
CA ILE A 470 -14.89 -1.03 25.40
C ILE A 470 -16.12 -1.52 24.64
N ASN A 471 -17.32 -1.29 25.17
CA ASN A 471 -18.57 -1.71 24.56
C ASN A 471 -19.21 -0.63 23.66
N ALA A 472 -18.59 0.56 23.59
CA ALA A 472 -19.04 1.72 22.81
C ALA A 472 -20.46 2.20 23.18
N ASP A 473 -20.86 2.04 24.45
CA ASP A 473 -22.17 2.47 24.95
C ASP A 473 -22.17 3.90 25.51
N THR A 474 -21.04 4.61 25.40
CA THR A 474 -20.76 5.97 25.87
C THR A 474 -20.53 6.10 27.38
N ALA A 475 -20.57 5.01 28.14
CA ALA A 475 -20.39 5.02 29.59
C ALA A 475 -19.26 4.08 30.05
N VAL A 476 -18.13 4.64 30.50
CA VAL A 476 -17.02 3.86 31.10
C VAL A 476 -17.45 3.30 32.46
N ASN A 477 -17.75 2.00 32.51
CA ASN A 477 -18.26 1.31 33.68
C ASN A 477 -17.81 -0.17 33.77
N VAL A 478 -18.40 -0.93 34.70
CA VAL A 478 -18.02 -2.33 34.93
C VAL A 478 -18.34 -3.26 33.75
N VAL A 479 -19.26 -2.87 32.87
CA VAL A 479 -19.59 -3.60 31.65
C VAL A 479 -18.44 -3.56 30.66
N ASP A 480 -17.71 -2.44 30.56
CA ASP A 480 -16.47 -2.34 29.78
C ASP A 480 -15.39 -3.26 30.31
N LEU A 481 -15.23 -3.31 31.63
CA LEU A 481 -14.28 -4.20 32.29
C LEU A 481 -14.61 -5.67 32.00
N GLN A 482 -15.89 -6.03 32.06
CA GLN A 482 -16.33 -7.38 31.74
C GLN A 482 -16.02 -7.75 30.29
N MET A 483 -16.20 -6.81 29.36
CA MET A 483 -15.92 -7.01 27.94
C MET A 483 -14.41 -7.10 27.67
N LEU A 484 -13.60 -6.23 28.28
CA LEU A 484 -12.15 -6.27 28.19
C LEU A 484 -11.58 -7.59 28.75
N VAL A 485 -12.11 -8.07 29.87
CA VAL A 485 -11.73 -9.38 30.41
C VAL A 485 -12.06 -10.50 29.42
N ASN A 486 -13.24 -10.48 28.78
CA ASN A 486 -13.61 -11.49 27.78
C ASN A 486 -12.68 -11.46 26.56
N ILE A 487 -12.19 -10.28 26.16
CA ILE A 487 -11.20 -10.11 25.08
C ILE A 487 -9.85 -10.68 25.52
N ALA A 488 -9.33 -10.26 26.68
CA ALA A 488 -8.02 -10.67 27.19
C ALA A 488 -7.90 -12.18 27.43
N ILE A 489 -9.00 -12.87 27.79
CA ILE A 489 -9.02 -14.33 27.97
C ILE A 489 -9.41 -15.11 26.70
N GLY A 490 -9.64 -14.43 25.58
CA GLY A 490 -9.96 -15.06 24.29
C GLY A 490 -11.38 -15.64 24.17
N VAL A 491 -12.31 -15.24 25.05
CA VAL A 491 -13.73 -15.62 24.97
C VAL A 491 -14.45 -14.80 23.88
N THR A 492 -13.99 -13.59 23.60
CA THR A 492 -14.49 -12.71 22.53
C THR A 492 -13.30 -12.16 21.75
N SER A 493 -13.41 -12.04 20.42
CA SER A 493 -12.34 -11.48 19.58
C SER A 493 -12.79 -10.18 18.94
N MET A 494 -12.08 -9.09 19.28
CA MET A 494 -12.28 -7.75 18.71
C MET A 494 -10.90 -7.14 18.41
N PRO A 495 -10.39 -7.29 17.19
CA PRO A 495 -9.06 -6.80 16.83
C PRO A 495 -8.92 -5.28 17.05
N GLY A 496 -7.90 -4.87 17.80
CA GLY A 496 -7.60 -3.45 18.09
C GLY A 496 -8.41 -2.82 19.22
N VAL A 497 -9.42 -3.51 19.76
CA VAL A 497 -10.22 -3.03 20.90
C VAL A 497 -9.64 -3.57 22.20
N GLY A 498 -9.45 -2.69 23.19
CA GLY A 498 -8.99 -3.06 24.52
C GLY A 498 -7.48 -3.04 24.75
N ASP A 499 -6.67 -2.76 23.72
CA ASP A 499 -5.24 -2.46 23.87
C ASP A 499 -5.09 -1.02 24.36
N LEU A 500 -5.27 -0.81 25.66
CA LEU A 500 -5.28 0.52 26.28
C LEU A 500 -3.88 1.12 26.30
N ASN A 501 -2.85 0.30 26.45
CA ASN A 501 -1.45 0.74 26.56
C ASN A 501 -0.72 0.90 25.20
N ARG A 502 -1.34 0.47 24.09
CA ARG A 502 -0.83 0.51 22.70
C ARG A 502 0.41 -0.36 22.48
N ASP A 503 0.54 -1.49 23.17
CA ASP A 503 1.67 -2.42 22.98
C ASP A 503 1.39 -3.51 21.93
N GLY A 504 0.21 -3.49 21.30
CA GLY A 504 -0.22 -4.43 20.29
C GLY A 504 -0.80 -5.73 20.84
N ARG A 505 -1.00 -5.83 22.16
CA ARG A 505 -1.64 -6.96 22.85
C ARG A 505 -2.80 -6.46 23.69
N VAL A 506 -3.74 -7.38 23.97
CA VAL A 506 -4.81 -7.14 24.93
C VAL A 506 -4.65 -8.16 26.05
N ASP A 507 -4.15 -7.72 27.20
CA ASP A 507 -3.82 -8.62 28.29
C ASP A 507 -4.19 -8.06 29.68
N VAL A 508 -3.66 -8.67 30.74
CA VAL A 508 -3.95 -8.28 32.13
C VAL A 508 -3.52 -6.85 32.45
N ILE A 509 -2.57 -6.30 31.71
CA ILE A 509 -2.08 -4.92 31.87
C ILE A 509 -3.18 -3.93 31.45
N ASP A 510 -3.89 -4.20 30.34
CA ASP A 510 -5.02 -3.38 29.92
C ASP A 510 -6.19 -3.48 30.90
N VAL A 511 -6.49 -4.70 31.37
CA VAL A 511 -7.51 -4.93 32.39
C VAL A 511 -7.19 -4.11 33.65
N GLN A 512 -5.94 -4.16 34.11
CA GLN A 512 -5.50 -3.37 35.26
C GLN A 512 -5.58 -1.85 34.99
N GLY A 513 -5.27 -1.43 33.77
CA GLY A 513 -5.43 -0.05 33.31
C GLY A 513 -6.88 0.42 33.46
N LEU A 514 -7.84 -0.36 32.94
CA LEU A 514 -9.26 -0.04 33.03
C LEU A 514 -9.78 -0.04 34.48
N VAL A 515 -9.34 -0.99 35.32
CA VAL A 515 -9.68 -1.00 36.75
C VAL A 515 -9.23 0.28 37.43
N ASN A 516 -8.02 0.76 37.15
CA ASN A 516 -7.51 2.01 37.73
C ASN A 516 -8.35 3.22 37.29
N VAL A 517 -8.85 3.23 36.05
CA VAL A 517 -9.76 4.26 35.56
C VAL A 517 -11.10 4.22 36.30
N LEU A 518 -11.70 3.04 36.46
CA LEU A 518 -12.98 2.86 37.15
C LEU A 518 -12.91 3.21 38.65
N LEU A 519 -11.75 2.98 39.29
CA LEU A 519 -11.50 3.36 40.68
C LEU A 519 -11.11 4.83 40.86
N GLY A 520 -10.99 5.60 39.78
CA GLY A 520 -10.54 7.00 39.83
C GLY A 520 -9.07 7.17 40.20
N ALA A 521 -8.26 6.11 40.09
CA ALA A 521 -6.83 6.13 40.35
C ALA A 521 -6.00 6.55 39.12
N ALA A 522 -6.60 6.53 37.92
CA ALA A 522 -6.00 6.96 36.66
C ALA A 522 -7.06 7.60 35.74
N ALA A 523 -6.61 8.41 34.77
CA ALA A 523 -7.45 8.86 33.65
C ALA A 523 -7.39 7.83 32.50
N CYS A 524 -8.44 7.79 31.67
CA CYS A 524 -8.41 6.91 30.51
C CYS A 524 -7.29 7.32 29.53
N PRO A 525 -6.48 6.37 29.02
CA PRO A 525 -5.47 6.66 28.00
C PRO A 525 -6.10 7.26 26.74
N ALA A 526 -5.42 8.26 26.17
CA ALA A 526 -5.81 8.88 24.91
C ALA A 526 -5.71 7.93 23.72
#